data_AF-A0A966UNT1-F1
#
_entry.id   AF-A0A966UNT1-F1
#
_cell.length_a   1.000
_cell.length_b   1.000
_cell.length_c   1.000
_cell.angle_alpha   90.00
_cell.angle_beta   90.00
_cell.angle_gamma   90.00
#
_symmetry.space_group_name_H-M   'P 1'
#
loop_
_entity.id
_entity.type
_entity.pdbx_description
1 polymer ?
#
loop_
_entity_poly.entity_id
_entity_poly.type
_entity_poly.pdbx_seq_one_letter_code
_entity_poly.pdbx_strand_id
1 'polypeptide(L)' 'MKRLFLVVALTLVGCGYDGGYRYECQDPNNWNNEECKPPICEAAGACTKDLIGFDPNEPKTP' A
#
# COMPACT_ATOMS: atom_id res chain seq x y z
N MET A 1 3.68 34.07 -22.21
CA MET A 1 3.16 32.80 -22.77
C MET A 1 4.11 31.62 -22.54
N LYS A 2 5.37 31.64 -23.02
CA LYS A 2 6.34 30.52 -22.88
C LYS A 2 6.63 30.08 -21.42
N ARG A 3 6.67 31.03 -20.48
CA ARG A 3 6.93 30.75 -19.05
C ARG A 3 5.80 29.98 -18.37
N LEU A 4 4.56 30.13 -18.85
CA LEU A 4 3.40 29.42 -18.31
C LEU A 4 3.49 27.91 -18.61
N PHE A 5 3.96 27.55 -19.81
CA PHE A 5 4.19 26.15 -20.19
C PHE A 5 5.24 25.45 -19.33
N LEU A 6 6.29 26.17 -18.90
CA LEU A 6 7.32 25.65 -18.01
C LEU A 6 6.78 25.33 -16.61
N VAL A 7 5.91 26.19 -16.08
CA VAL A 7 5.26 25.98 -14.77
C VAL A 7 4.31 24.79 -14.82
N VAL A 8 3.52 24.66 -15.90
CA VAL A 8 2.61 23.51 -16.09
C VAL A 8 3.38 22.20 -16.22
N ALA A 9 4.50 22.19 -16.94
CA ALA A 9 5.34 20.99 -17.09
C ALA A 9 5.93 20.51 -15.75
N LEU A 10 6.32 21.42 -14.85
CA LEU A 10 6.84 21.06 -13.53
C LEU A 10 5.78 20.47 -12.59
N THR A 11 4.50 20.82 -12.77
CA THR A 11 3.43 20.27 -11.91
C THR A 11 3.04 18.82 -12.27
N LEU A 12 3.51 18.31 -13.42
CA LEU A 12 3.16 16.98 -13.92
C LEU A 12 4.16 15.88 -13.53
N VAL A 13 5.32 16.21 -12.94
CA VAL A 13 6.37 15.24 -12.58
C VAL A 13 6.26 14.68 -11.15
N GLY A 14 5.18 14.96 -10.43
CA GLY A 14 5.02 14.62 -9.01
C GLY A 14 4.42 13.24 -8.69
N CYS A 15 4.13 12.39 -9.68
CA CYS A 15 3.48 11.09 -9.47
C CYS A 15 4.45 9.90 -9.57
N GLY A 16 5.66 10.03 -9.01
CA GLY A 16 6.60 8.92 -8.90
C GLY A 16 6.29 8.04 -7.69
N TYR A 17 6.34 6.72 -7.84
CA TYR A 17 6.30 5.79 -6.72
C TYR A 17 7.58 5.94 -5.88
N ASP A 18 7.45 6.38 -4.63
CA ASP A 18 8.56 6.67 -3.70
C ASP A 18 9.10 5.42 -2.99
N GLY A 19 8.83 4.22 -3.53
CA GLY A 19 9.30 2.95 -2.96
C GLY A 19 8.55 2.48 -1.70
N GLY A 20 7.75 3.34 -1.07
CA GLY A 20 7.02 3.05 0.16
C GLY A 20 5.67 2.37 -0.05
N TYR A 21 5.30 1.52 0.91
CA TYR A 21 3.96 0.98 1.04
C TYR A 21 2.99 2.05 1.56
N ARG A 22 1.74 2.04 1.08
CA ARG A 22 0.72 2.99 1.53
C ARG A 22 0.17 2.63 2.91
N TYR A 23 0.15 1.34 3.22
CA TYR A 23 -0.35 0.77 4.47
C TYR A 23 0.69 -0.16 5.07
N GLU A 24 0.84 -0.14 6.40
CA GLU A 24 1.81 -0.96 7.14
C GLU A 24 1.71 -2.45 6.80
N CYS A 25 0.50 -2.97 6.63
CA CYS A 25 0.24 -4.39 6.35
C CYS A 25 0.48 -4.82 4.89
N GLN A 26 0.88 -3.87 4.01
CA GLN A 26 1.41 -4.20 2.70
C GLN A 26 2.90 -4.58 2.77
N ASP A 27 3.63 -4.13 3.79
CA ASP A 27 5.04 -4.50 4.00
C ASP A 27 5.17 -5.97 4.42
N PRO A 28 5.92 -6.80 3.67
CA PRO A 28 6.17 -8.19 4.03
C PRO A 28 6.76 -8.40 5.42
N ASN A 29 7.51 -7.44 5.95
CA ASN A 29 8.08 -7.50 7.29
C ASN A 29 7.01 -7.43 8.38
N ASN A 30 5.82 -6.88 8.07
CA ASN A 30 4.73 -6.66 9.02
C ASN A 30 3.61 -7.71 8.95
N TRP A 31 3.61 -8.61 7.97
CA TRP A 31 2.52 -9.60 7.77
C TRP A 31 2.25 -10.49 8.98
N ASN A 32 3.24 -10.65 9.87
CA ASN A 32 3.11 -11.45 11.07
C ASN A 32 2.66 -10.67 12.30
N ASN A 33 2.62 -9.34 12.24
CA ASN A 33 2.19 -8.49 13.34
C ASN A 33 0.69 -8.69 13.60
N GLU A 34 0.29 -8.61 14.87
CA GLU A 34 -1.11 -8.79 15.27
C GLU A 34 -2.04 -7.76 14.60
N GLU A 35 -1.54 -6.54 14.37
CA GLU A 35 -2.27 -5.45 13.71
C GLU A 35 -2.69 -5.78 12.27
N CYS A 36 -1.98 -6.70 11.60
CA CYS A 36 -2.26 -7.12 10.23
C CYS A 36 -3.10 -8.40 10.14
N LYS A 37 -3.51 -8.95 11.28
CA LYS A 37 -4.27 -10.21 11.39
C LYS A 37 -5.69 -9.96 11.91
N PRO A 38 -6.69 -10.74 11.46
CA PRO A 38 -8.03 -10.71 12.05
C PRO A 38 -7.99 -11.05 13.55
N PRO A 39 -8.87 -10.44 14.38
CA PRO A 39 -9.93 -9.50 14.01
C PRO A 39 -9.49 -8.03 13.95
N ILE A 40 -8.25 -7.71 14.34
CA ILE A 40 -7.79 -6.32 14.53
C ILE A 40 -7.84 -5.54 13.21
N CYS A 41 -7.32 -6.14 12.14
CA CYS A 41 -7.26 -5.48 10.84
C CYS A 41 -8.64 -5.34 10.14
N GLU A 42 -9.64 -6.14 10.54
CA GLU A 42 -10.93 -6.22 9.85
C GLU A 42 -11.78 -4.96 10.04
N ALA A 43 -11.79 -4.41 11.25
CA ALA A 43 -12.53 -3.18 11.55
C ALA A 43 -12.03 -1.98 10.74
N ALA A 44 -10.74 -1.98 10.38
CA ALA A 44 -10.11 -0.96 9.56
C ALA A 44 -10.16 -1.25 8.06
N GLY A 45 -10.54 -2.47 7.64
CA GLY A 45 -10.41 -2.92 6.26
C GLY A 45 -8.96 -2.91 5.77
N ALA A 46 -8.00 -3.14 6.68
CA ALA A 46 -6.57 -3.00 6.44
C ALA A 46 -5.83 -4.34 6.55
N CYS A 47 -6.54 -5.46 6.49
CA CYS A 47 -5.88 -6.77 6.48
C CYS A 47 -5.05 -6.93 5.21
N THR A 48 -3.95 -7.67 5.28
CA THR A 48 -3.09 -7.92 4.12
C THR A 48 -3.89 -8.45 2.92
N LYS A 49 -4.81 -9.40 3.15
CA LYS A 49 -5.71 -9.92 2.10
C LYS A 49 -6.52 -8.84 1.37
N ASP A 50 -6.97 -7.81 2.08
CA ASP A 50 -7.80 -6.75 1.52
C ASP A 50 -6.94 -5.72 0.75
N LEU A 51 -5.69 -5.55 1.18
CA LEU A 51 -4.75 -4.57 0.63
C LEU A 51 -3.95 -5.08 -0.57
N ILE A 52 -3.61 -6.37 -0.62
CA ILE A 52 -2.78 -6.97 -1.69
C ILE A 52 -3.45 -8.17 -2.39
N GLY A 53 -4.63 -8.60 -1.96
CA GLY A 53 -5.44 -9.61 -2.64
C GLY A 53 -5.16 -11.07 -2.27
N PHE A 54 -4.29 -11.33 -1.29
CA PHE A 54 -4.06 -12.66 -0.73
C PHE A 54 -3.60 -12.59 0.72
N ASP A 55 -3.85 -13.65 1.50
CA ASP A 55 -3.34 -13.75 2.87
C ASP A 55 -2.04 -14.58 2.90
N PRO A 56 -0.89 -13.98 3.25
CA PRO A 56 0.38 -14.70 3.35
C PRO A 56 0.40 -15.73 4.50
N ASN A 57 -0.53 -15.64 5.44
CA ASN A 57 -0.65 -16.54 6.58
C ASN A 57 -1.70 -17.64 6.36
N GLU A 58 -2.38 -17.65 5.20
CA GLU A 58 -3.37 -18.68 4.91
C GLU A 58 -2.69 -20.06 4.82
N PRO A 59 -3.20 -21.09 5.51
CA PRO A 59 -2.64 -22.41 5.42
C PRO A 59 -2.74 -22.92 3.97
N LYS A 60 -1.60 -23.22 3.36
CA LYS A 60 -1.55 -23.85 2.04
C LYS A 60 -2.19 -25.23 2.15
N THR A 61 -3.39 -25.36 1.61
CA THR A 61 -4.03 -26.66 1.46
C THR A 61 -3.22 -27.47 0.44
N PRO A 62 -2.83 -28.73 0.75
CA PRO A 62 -2.04 -29.57 -0.16
C PRO A 62 -2.77 -29.93 -1.44
#